data_AF-A0A5N5FD93-F1
#
_entry.id   AF-A0A5N5FD93-F1
#
_cell.length_a   1.000
_cell.length_b   1.000
_cell.length_c   1.000
_cell.angle_alpha   90.00
_cell.angle_beta   90.00
_cell.angle_gamma   90.00
#
_symmetry.space_group_name_H-M   'P 1'
#
loop_
_entity.id
_entity.type
_entity.pdbx_description
1 polymer ?
#
loop_
_entity_poly.entity_id
_entity_poly.type
_entity_poly.pdbx_seq_one_letter_code
_entity_poly.pdbx_strand_id
1 'polypeptide(L)'
;MIDAVQRLGIDYHFEDEIDQILQKQHIISSTTAHGAHDPTDLHEVALRFRLLRQHGYFVSDGLTNPNLSDERIEFTKSVSFIYLIDDIFDVYGTLDDLILFTEVVNGWEIGAIEHLPDYMKICFKALYDMTDEISCKKLNKVLVSPNPFPAAFTKASLNLARMMNKATIVEDAITYIQELQQKVDFLKDQLFEMEASSAETLQPNKEETHAAEEMKKFGIQTEVNVTKIDGNKLWVKTVLEKKRGGFTKLMEAMTGFGFELTDTSVTTSNGVMMVSSCITGFCCDKLEVEQTRELMLEIINGI
;
A
#
# COMPACT_ATOMS: atom_id res chain seq x y z
N MET A 1 -40.56 -0.96 0.78
CA MET A 1 -42.03 -1.02 0.63
C MET A 1 -42.65 0.36 0.68
N ILE A 2 -42.51 1.15 1.76
CA ILE A 2 -43.00 2.54 1.83
C ILE A 2 -42.49 3.36 0.63
N ASP A 3 -41.19 3.29 0.36
CA ASP A 3 -40.59 3.93 -0.82
C ASP A 3 -41.27 3.57 -2.15
N ALA A 4 -41.59 2.29 -2.35
CA ALA A 4 -42.25 1.85 -3.58
C ALA A 4 -43.70 2.36 -3.67
N VAL A 5 -44.42 2.40 -2.54
CA VAL A 5 -45.81 2.90 -2.46
C VAL A 5 -45.86 4.41 -2.75
N GLN A 6 -44.90 5.18 -2.23
CA GLN A 6 -44.75 6.61 -2.52
C GLN A 6 -44.38 6.86 -3.99
N ARG A 7 -43.43 6.08 -4.55
CA ARG A 7 -43.05 6.21 -5.96
C ARG A 7 -44.17 5.82 -6.94
N LEU A 8 -45.11 4.99 -6.50
CA LEU A 8 -46.31 4.63 -7.25
C LEU A 8 -47.45 5.65 -7.08
N GLY A 9 -47.31 6.65 -6.19
CA GLY A 9 -48.30 7.70 -5.97
C GLY A 9 -49.62 7.20 -5.37
N ILE A 10 -49.59 6.12 -4.58
CA ILE A 10 -50.76 5.49 -3.94
C ILE A 10 -50.68 5.51 -2.41
N ASP A 11 -49.72 6.24 -1.86
CA ASP A 11 -49.44 6.40 -0.43
C ASP A 11 -50.58 7.04 0.36
N TYR A 12 -51.39 7.89 -0.28
CA TYR A 12 -52.58 8.50 0.33
C TYR A 12 -53.65 7.48 0.80
N HIS A 13 -53.63 6.24 0.30
CA HIS A 13 -54.52 5.16 0.78
C HIS A 13 -54.03 4.49 2.06
N PHE A 14 -52.78 4.75 2.47
CA PHE A 14 -52.08 4.04 3.54
C PHE A 14 -51.40 4.98 4.53
N GLU A 15 -51.86 6.23 4.64
CA GLU A 15 -51.24 7.26 5.49
C GLU A 15 -51.10 6.78 6.95
N ASP A 16 -52.17 6.21 7.52
CA ASP A 16 -52.19 5.70 8.89
C ASP A 16 -51.19 4.55 9.10
N GLU A 17 -51.11 3.61 8.15
CA GLU A 17 -50.17 2.48 8.23
C GLU A 17 -48.72 2.93 8.03
N ILE A 18 -48.47 3.86 7.11
CA ILE A 18 -47.14 4.43 6.87
C ILE A 18 -46.66 5.15 8.14
N ASP A 19 -47.51 5.98 8.75
CA ASP A 19 -47.17 6.70 9.99
C ASP A 19 -46.89 5.75 11.15
N GLN A 20 -47.69 4.70 11.33
CA GLN A 20 -47.44 3.68 12.37
C GLN A 20 -46.12 2.95 12.17
N ILE A 21 -45.79 2.59 10.93
CA ILE A 21 -44.53 1.90 10.61
C ILE A 21 -43.35 2.84 10.87
N LEU A 22 -43.42 4.10 10.45
CA LEU A 22 -42.36 5.09 10.65
C LEU A 22 -42.16 5.42 12.13
N GLN A 23 -43.24 5.59 12.89
CA GLN A 23 -43.19 5.80 14.34
C GLN A 23 -42.50 4.63 15.05
N LYS A 24 -42.86 3.39 14.69
CA LYS A 24 -42.23 2.19 15.24
C LYS A 24 -40.74 2.13 14.90
N GLN A 25 -40.36 2.48 13.66
CA GLN A 25 -38.97 2.52 13.23
C GLN A 25 -38.16 3.60 13.96
N HIS A 26 -38.75 4.77 14.23
CA HIS A 26 -38.12 5.85 14.99
C HIS A 26 -37.82 5.44 16.45
N ILE A 27 -38.77 4.75 17.09
CA ILE A 27 -38.59 4.21 18.45
C ILE A 27 -37.49 3.14 18.49
N ILE A 28 -37.45 2.25 17.49
CA ILE A 28 -36.39 1.23 17.39
C ILE A 28 -35.03 1.91 17.21
N SER A 29 -34.91 2.91 16.33
CA SER A 29 -33.65 3.64 16.11
C SER A 29 -33.12 4.32 17.36
N SER A 30 -34.00 4.93 18.16
CA SER A 30 -33.62 5.70 19.35
C SER A 30 -33.27 4.82 20.55
N THR A 31 -33.74 3.58 20.59
CA THR A 31 -33.50 2.63 21.68
C THR A 31 -32.29 1.72 21.43
N THR A 32 -31.93 1.45 20.18
CA THR A 32 -30.71 0.71 19.82
C THR A 32 -29.50 1.64 19.67
N ALA A 33 -29.23 2.46 20.68
CA ALA A 33 -27.88 2.96 20.88
C ALA A 33 -27.19 1.94 21.79
N HIS A 34 -26.40 1.02 21.22
CA HIS A 34 -25.24 0.31 21.81
C HIS A 34 -25.04 -1.05 21.11
N GLY A 35 -24.07 -1.09 20.20
CA GLY A 35 -23.23 -2.25 19.89
C GLY A 35 -23.92 -3.57 19.53
N ALA A 36 -24.17 -3.79 18.24
CA ALA A 36 -23.99 -5.10 17.64
C ALA A 36 -23.77 -4.92 16.13
N HIS A 37 -22.65 -5.45 15.67
CA HIS A 37 -22.23 -5.50 14.27
C HIS A 37 -23.30 -6.13 13.36
N ASP A 38 -23.72 -5.36 12.36
CA ASP A 38 -23.88 -5.82 10.97
C ASP A 38 -23.39 -4.63 10.12
N PRO A 39 -22.72 -4.81 8.96
CA PRO A 39 -22.53 -3.71 8.04
C PRO A 39 -23.91 -3.45 7.44
N THR A 40 -24.74 -2.69 8.16
CA THR A 40 -26.07 -2.31 7.70
C THR A 40 -25.88 -1.68 6.34
N ASP A 41 -26.54 -2.25 5.33
CA ASP A 41 -26.48 -1.78 3.96
C ASP A 41 -26.65 -0.26 3.95
N LEU A 42 -25.67 0.45 3.39
CA LEU A 42 -25.68 1.92 3.35
C LEU A 42 -26.98 2.43 2.73
N HIS A 43 -27.53 1.67 1.77
CA HIS A 43 -28.83 1.94 1.16
C HIS A 43 -29.97 1.84 2.18
N GLU A 44 -29.97 0.86 3.09
CA GLU A 44 -31.00 0.73 4.13
C GLU A 44 -30.94 1.89 5.13
N VAL A 45 -29.73 2.28 5.55
CA VAL A 45 -29.52 3.42 6.46
C VAL A 45 -29.98 4.73 5.80
N ALA A 46 -29.61 4.95 4.54
CA ALA A 46 -30.02 6.13 3.77
C ALA A 46 -31.54 6.16 3.54
N LEU A 47 -32.14 5.02 3.17
CA LEU A 47 -33.58 4.90 2.96
C LEU A 47 -34.36 5.21 4.24
N ARG A 48 -33.91 4.66 5.38
CA ARG A 48 -34.52 4.91 6.69
C ARG A 48 -34.40 6.37 7.10
N PHE A 49 -33.24 6.98 6.90
CA PHE A 49 -33.01 8.40 7.20
C PHE A 49 -33.95 9.30 6.37
N ARG A 50 -34.03 9.06 5.05
CA ARG A 50 -34.89 9.82 4.13
C ARG A 50 -36.37 9.70 4.50
N LEU A 51 -36.88 8.47 4.68
CA LEU A 51 -38.30 8.22 4.96
C LEU A 51 -38.76 8.83 6.28
N LEU A 52 -37.97 8.71 7.36
CA LEU A 52 -38.30 9.31 8.65
C LEU A 52 -38.32 10.85 8.58
N ARG A 53 -37.35 11.45 7.88
CA ARG A 53 -37.28 12.91 7.69
C ARG A 53 -38.42 13.45 6.84
N GLN A 54 -38.79 12.77 5.76
CA GLN A 54 -39.89 13.18 4.88
C GLN A 54 -41.22 13.32 5.63
N HIS A 55 -41.45 12.50 6.65
CA HIS A 55 -42.66 12.53 7.48
C HIS A 55 -42.48 13.35 8.77
N GLY A 56 -41.46 14.22 8.83
CA GLY A 56 -41.27 15.15 9.93
C GLY A 56 -40.65 14.56 11.21
N TYR A 57 -40.20 13.30 11.21
CA TYR A 57 -39.53 12.73 12.37
C TYR A 57 -38.10 13.26 12.51
N PHE A 58 -37.75 13.69 13.73
CA PHE A 58 -36.38 14.05 14.07
C PHE A 58 -35.53 12.78 14.20
N VAL A 59 -34.72 12.48 13.17
CA VAL A 59 -33.72 11.43 13.24
C VAL A 59 -32.49 12.00 13.94
N SER A 60 -32.15 11.46 15.10
CA SER A 60 -30.89 11.78 15.76
C SER A 60 -29.76 11.28 14.86
N ASP A 61 -29.02 12.21 14.27
CA ASP A 61 -27.67 11.92 13.79
C ASP A 61 -26.90 11.33 14.99
N GLY A 62 -26.11 10.28 14.80
CA GLY A 62 -25.32 9.65 15.87
C GLY A 62 -24.31 10.61 16.54
N LEU A 63 -24.27 11.87 16.10
CA LEU A 63 -23.42 12.97 16.53
C LEU A 63 -24.04 13.85 17.64
N THR A 64 -24.84 13.29 18.55
CA THR A 64 -25.38 14.01 19.74
C THR A 64 -24.29 14.46 20.72
N ASN A 65 -23.05 14.03 20.53
CA ASN A 65 -21.92 14.48 21.32
C ASN A 65 -21.61 15.97 21.03
N PRO A 66 -21.66 16.87 22.03
CA PRO A 66 -21.42 18.31 21.84
C PRO A 66 -20.05 18.62 21.23
N ASN A 67 -19.05 17.74 21.41
CA ASN A 67 -17.68 17.92 20.91
C ASN A 67 -17.50 17.66 19.40
N LEU A 68 -18.56 17.27 18.68
CA LEU A 68 -18.52 16.96 17.24
C LEU A 68 -19.21 18.06 16.40
N SER A 69 -19.01 19.34 16.76
CA SER A 69 -19.67 20.46 16.08
C SER A 69 -19.30 20.57 14.61
N ASP A 70 -18.02 20.36 14.29
CA ASP A 70 -17.51 20.50 12.94
C ASP A 70 -18.01 19.34 12.07
N GLU A 71 -18.02 18.12 12.60
CA GLU A 71 -18.57 16.95 11.92
C GLU A 71 -20.08 17.10 11.63
N ARG A 72 -20.86 17.68 12.54
CA ARG A 72 -22.29 17.98 12.30
C ARG A 72 -22.49 19.01 11.20
N ILE A 73 -21.66 20.04 11.14
CA ILE A 73 -21.74 21.07 10.10
C ILE A 73 -21.46 20.44 8.73
N GLU A 74 -20.40 19.63 8.61
CA GLU A 74 -20.08 18.97 7.34
C GLU A 74 -21.15 17.96 6.93
N PHE A 75 -21.68 17.18 7.88
CA PHE A 75 -22.78 16.25 7.61
C PHE A 75 -24.04 16.98 7.14
N THR A 76 -24.39 18.10 7.78
CA THR A 76 -25.56 18.91 7.40
C THR A 76 -25.43 19.46 5.99
N LYS A 77 -24.26 19.96 5.60
CA LYS A 77 -24.01 20.41 4.22
C LYS A 77 -24.25 19.26 3.23
N SER A 78 -23.79 18.03 3.54
CA SER A 78 -23.92 16.88 2.64
C SER A 78 -25.38 16.49 2.47
N VAL A 79 -26.12 16.48 3.58
CA VAL A 79 -27.56 16.24 3.59
C VAL A 79 -28.31 17.28 2.76
N SER A 80 -27.94 18.57 2.86
CA SER A 80 -28.54 19.62 2.03
C SER A 80 -28.29 19.41 0.52
N PHE A 81 -27.10 18.96 0.12
CA PHE A 81 -26.83 18.64 -1.28
C PHE A 81 -27.62 17.42 -1.77
N ILE A 82 -27.85 16.43 -0.91
CA ILE A 82 -28.70 15.28 -1.26
C ILE A 82 -30.11 15.78 -1.63
N TYR A 83 -30.73 16.64 -0.81
CA TYR A 83 -32.05 17.19 -1.13
C TYR A 83 -32.04 18.07 -2.39
N LEU A 84 -31.02 18.90 -2.57
CA LEU A 84 -30.90 19.72 -3.76
C LEU A 84 -30.83 18.87 -5.03
N ILE A 85 -30.07 17.77 -4.99
CA ILE A 85 -29.94 16.84 -6.12
C ILE A 85 -31.25 16.06 -6.30
N ASP A 86 -31.91 15.63 -5.23
CA ASP A 86 -33.23 14.98 -5.27
C ASP A 86 -34.25 15.84 -6.03
N ASP A 87 -34.36 17.12 -5.67
CA ASP A 87 -35.24 18.09 -6.36
C ASP A 87 -34.86 18.26 -7.84
N ILE A 88 -33.56 18.25 -8.17
CA ILE A 88 -33.09 18.31 -9.56
C ILE A 88 -33.55 17.07 -10.34
N PHE A 89 -33.48 15.88 -9.74
CA PHE A 89 -33.85 14.63 -10.40
C PHE A 89 -35.37 14.43 -10.50
N ASP A 90 -36.14 14.93 -9.53
CA ASP A 90 -37.59 14.71 -9.47
C ASP A 90 -38.41 15.83 -10.12
N VAL A 91 -37.94 17.08 -10.11
CA VAL A 91 -38.73 18.25 -10.52
C VAL A 91 -38.13 19.02 -11.69
N TYR A 92 -36.83 19.31 -11.65
CA TYR A 92 -36.22 20.30 -12.56
C TYR A 92 -35.50 19.71 -13.78
N GLY A 93 -35.04 18.46 -13.71
CA GLY A 93 -34.20 17.83 -14.72
C GLY A 93 -34.98 17.23 -15.88
N THR A 94 -34.45 17.40 -17.10
CA THR A 94 -34.89 16.60 -18.25
C THR A 94 -34.10 15.29 -18.27
N LEU A 95 -34.66 14.22 -18.84
CA LEU A 95 -34.00 12.90 -18.86
C LEU A 95 -32.58 12.98 -19.47
N ASP A 96 -32.42 13.73 -20.56
CA ASP A 96 -31.13 13.90 -21.23
C ASP A 96 -30.11 14.65 -20.35
N ASP A 97 -30.54 15.72 -19.68
CA ASP A 97 -29.68 16.47 -18.76
C ASP A 97 -29.29 15.64 -17.53
N LEU A 98 -30.20 14.81 -17.02
CA LEU A 98 -29.96 13.92 -15.87
C LEU A 98 -28.97 12.80 -16.21
N ILE A 99 -29.01 12.26 -17.43
CA ILE A 99 -28.02 11.29 -17.91
C ILE A 99 -26.64 11.94 -17.95
N LEU A 100 -26.52 13.11 -18.58
CA LEU A 100 -25.26 13.85 -18.63
C LEU A 100 -24.75 14.22 -17.24
N PHE A 101 -25.64 14.64 -16.33
CA PHE A 101 -25.27 14.96 -14.96
C PHE A 101 -24.73 13.74 -14.22
N THR A 102 -25.37 12.59 -14.41
CA THR A 102 -24.93 11.32 -13.82
C THR A 102 -23.57 10.89 -14.36
N GLU A 103 -23.31 11.06 -15.66
CA GLU A 103 -22.01 10.79 -16.26
C GLU A 103 -20.91 11.68 -15.68
N VAL A 104 -21.18 12.98 -15.55
CA VAL A 104 -20.24 13.94 -14.95
C VAL A 104 -19.95 13.60 -13.47
N VAL A 105 -20.98 13.21 -12.72
CA VAL A 105 -20.84 12.75 -11.33
C VAL A 105 -20.04 11.44 -11.26
N ASN A 106 -20.26 10.49 -12.16
CA ASN A 106 -19.49 9.24 -12.16
C ASN A 106 -18.02 9.44 -12.57
N GLY A 107 -17.77 10.35 -13.52
CA GLY A 107 -16.41 10.71 -13.93
C GLY A 107 -15.67 11.55 -12.89
N TRP A 108 -16.40 12.33 -12.09
CA TRP A 108 -15.85 13.26 -11.09
C TRP A 108 -14.80 14.22 -11.67
N GLU A 109 -15.00 14.64 -12.92
CA GLU A 109 -14.11 15.55 -13.67
C GLU A 109 -14.77 16.91 -13.89
N ILE A 110 -14.17 17.96 -13.34
CA ILE A 110 -14.72 19.33 -13.45
C ILE A 110 -14.71 19.87 -14.88
N GLY A 111 -13.88 19.31 -15.77
CA GLY A 111 -13.85 19.70 -17.19
C GLY A 111 -15.03 19.18 -18.00
N ALA A 112 -15.70 18.11 -17.55
CA ALA A 112 -16.80 17.48 -18.27
C ALA A 112 -18.14 18.23 -18.12
N ILE A 113 -18.19 19.31 -17.33
CA ILE A 113 -19.44 20.01 -17.01
C ILE A 113 -19.91 20.96 -18.11
N GLU A 114 -19.13 21.18 -19.18
CA GLU A 114 -19.43 22.18 -20.21
C GLU A 114 -20.80 22.01 -20.87
N HIS A 115 -21.21 20.75 -21.04
CA HIS A 115 -22.48 20.38 -21.69
C HIS A 115 -23.70 20.44 -20.76
N LEU A 116 -23.52 20.68 -19.47
CA LEU A 116 -24.62 20.74 -18.51
C LEU A 116 -25.35 22.09 -18.53
N PRO A 117 -26.64 22.13 -18.15
CA PRO A 117 -27.34 23.37 -17.84
C PRO A 117 -26.66 24.15 -16.70
N ASP A 118 -26.80 25.49 -16.71
CA ASP A 118 -26.09 26.36 -15.75
C ASP A 118 -26.41 26.05 -14.29
N TYR A 119 -27.65 25.69 -13.96
CA TYR A 119 -28.04 25.33 -12.60
C TYR A 119 -27.37 24.02 -12.14
N MET A 120 -27.24 23.04 -13.03
CA MET A 120 -26.55 21.77 -12.76
C MET A 120 -25.04 21.97 -12.64
N LYS A 121 -24.44 22.85 -13.46
CA LYS A 121 -23.03 23.26 -13.34
C LYS A 121 -22.74 23.85 -11.97
N ILE A 122 -23.59 24.77 -11.51
CA ILE A 122 -23.46 25.39 -10.19
C ILE A 122 -23.57 24.34 -9.09
N CYS A 123 -24.56 23.46 -9.18
CA CYS A 123 -24.75 22.37 -8.22
C CYS A 123 -23.54 21.45 -8.14
N PHE A 124 -23.06 20.96 -9.30
CA PHE A 124 -21.90 20.07 -9.37
C PHE A 124 -20.63 20.74 -8.85
N LYS A 125 -20.38 21.99 -9.25
CA LYS A 125 -19.21 22.73 -8.77
C LYS A 125 -19.23 22.90 -7.25
N ALA A 126 -20.37 23.27 -6.69
CA ALA A 126 -20.52 23.44 -5.24
C ALA A 126 -20.36 22.11 -4.49
N LEU A 127 -20.88 21.00 -5.05
CA LEU A 127 -20.67 19.65 -4.52
C LEU A 127 -19.20 19.24 -4.57
N TYR A 128 -18.51 19.52 -5.68
CA TYR A 128 -17.10 19.22 -5.88
C TYR A 128 -16.23 19.99 -4.88
N ASP A 129 -16.43 21.31 -4.76
CA ASP A 129 -15.69 22.17 -3.84
C ASP A 129 -15.91 21.76 -2.38
N MET A 130 -17.14 21.40 -2.01
CA MET A 130 -17.45 20.88 -0.67
C MET A 130 -16.71 19.57 -0.38
N THR A 131 -16.67 18.66 -1.35
CA THR A 131 -16.01 17.35 -1.18
C THR A 131 -14.49 17.51 -1.09
N ASP A 132 -13.92 18.45 -1.86
CA ASP A 132 -12.50 18.84 -1.78
C ASP A 132 -12.16 19.39 -0.38
N GLU A 133 -13.03 20.25 0.17
CA GLU A 133 -12.87 20.82 1.51
C GLU A 133 -12.88 19.73 2.61
N ILE A 134 -13.87 18.83 2.58
CA ILE A 134 -13.98 17.72 3.54
C ILE A 134 -12.78 16.79 3.44
N SER A 135 -12.37 16.45 2.22
CA SER A 135 -11.23 15.57 1.97
C SER A 135 -9.94 16.18 2.50
N CYS A 136 -9.71 17.48 2.25
CA CYS A 136 -8.55 18.21 2.78
C CYS A 136 -8.54 18.26 4.31
N LYS A 137 -9.68 18.56 4.95
CA LYS A 137 -9.83 18.56 6.41
C LYS A 137 -9.49 17.20 7.01
N LYS A 138 -9.99 16.12 6.40
CA LYS A 138 -9.76 14.75 6.86
C LYS A 138 -8.31 14.29 6.66
N LEU A 139 -7.70 14.60 5.51
CA LEU A 139 -6.28 14.31 5.25
C LEU A 139 -5.38 14.96 6.30
N ASN A 140 -5.60 16.25 6.58
CA ASN A 140 -4.83 16.98 7.58
C ASN A 140 -5.02 16.42 9.00
N LYS A 141 -6.23 15.94 9.35
CA LYS A 141 -6.52 15.33 10.66
C LYS A 141 -5.89 13.93 10.82
N VAL A 142 -5.89 13.11 9.76
CA VAL A 142 -5.43 11.71 9.81
C VAL A 142 -3.92 11.56 9.69
N LEU A 143 -3.27 12.36 8.82
CA LEU A 143 -1.87 12.11 8.46
C LEU A 143 -0.87 12.89 9.31
N VAL A 144 -1.22 14.07 9.87
CA VAL A 144 -0.19 14.97 10.44
C VAL A 144 -0.68 15.87 11.59
N SER A 145 -1.41 15.34 12.58
CA SER A 145 -1.46 16.04 13.88
C SER A 145 -0.10 15.82 14.58
N PRO A 146 0.77 16.85 14.72
CA PRO A 146 0.41 18.25 15.03
C PRO A 146 0.81 19.33 14.00
N ASN A 147 1.33 19.00 12.81
CA ASN A 147 1.79 19.98 11.81
C ASN A 147 1.04 19.83 10.47
N PRO A 148 -0.09 20.54 10.28
CA PRO A 148 -0.83 20.47 9.01
C PRO A 148 -0.04 21.10 7.85
N PHE A 149 -0.13 20.49 6.68
CA PHE A 149 0.47 21.05 5.46
C PHE A 149 -0.30 22.29 4.96
N PRO A 150 0.35 23.19 4.19
CA PRO A 150 -0.35 24.24 3.48
C PRO A 150 -1.44 23.67 2.58
N ALA A 151 -2.60 24.33 2.50
CA ALA A 151 -3.75 23.86 1.71
C ALA A 151 -3.39 23.54 0.24
N ALA A 152 -2.44 24.27 -0.33
CA ALA A 152 -1.93 24.02 -1.69
C ALA A 152 -1.27 22.64 -1.83
N PHE A 153 -0.52 22.19 -0.82
CA PHE A 153 0.10 20.86 -0.80
C PHE A 153 -0.94 19.77 -0.63
N THR A 154 -1.87 19.91 0.34
CA THR A 154 -2.96 18.94 0.53
C THR A 154 -3.81 18.78 -0.74
N LYS A 155 -4.12 19.89 -1.41
CA LYS A 155 -4.86 19.89 -2.68
C LYS A 155 -4.07 19.25 -3.83
N ALA A 156 -2.76 19.50 -3.91
CA ALA A 156 -1.90 18.82 -4.88
C ALA A 156 -1.83 17.31 -4.63
N SER A 157 -1.70 16.89 -3.37
CA SER A 157 -1.72 15.47 -2.98
C SER A 157 -3.06 14.80 -3.27
N LEU A 158 -4.18 15.49 -3.03
CA LEU A 158 -5.52 14.97 -3.35
C LEU A 158 -5.72 14.85 -4.87
N ASN A 159 -5.24 15.83 -5.64
CA ASN A 159 -5.27 15.77 -7.11
C ASN A 159 -4.42 14.61 -7.65
N LEU A 160 -3.21 14.41 -7.10
CA LEU A 160 -2.39 13.25 -7.43
C LEU A 160 -3.12 11.94 -7.11
N ALA A 161 -3.68 11.82 -5.90
CA ALA A 161 -4.46 10.65 -5.50
C ALA A 161 -5.68 10.41 -6.40
N ARG A 162 -6.33 11.48 -6.90
CA ARG A 162 -7.44 11.39 -7.85
C ARG A 162 -6.99 10.97 -9.25
N MET A 163 -5.79 11.38 -9.67
CA MET A 163 -5.15 10.97 -10.93
C MET A 163 -4.57 9.54 -10.86
N MET A 164 -4.32 9.02 -9.66
CA MET A 164 -3.97 7.62 -9.40
C MET A 164 -5.20 6.72 -9.55
N ASN A 165 -5.69 6.57 -10.78
CA ASN A 165 -6.68 5.55 -11.10
C ASN A 165 -5.99 4.18 -11.24
N LYS A 166 -6.75 3.08 -11.11
CA LYS A 166 -6.16 1.73 -11.22
C LYS A 166 -5.44 1.51 -12.55
N ALA A 167 -5.88 2.16 -13.62
CA ALA A 167 -5.26 2.04 -14.93
C ALA A 167 -3.90 2.76 -15.00
N THR A 168 -3.76 3.96 -14.46
CA THR A 168 -2.52 4.74 -14.42
C THR A 168 -1.50 4.09 -13.50
N ILE A 169 -1.92 3.54 -12.36
CA ILE A 169 -1.01 2.75 -11.49
C ILE A 169 -0.46 1.53 -12.23
N VAL A 170 -1.31 0.83 -12.99
CA VAL A 170 -0.89 -0.35 -13.76
C VAL A 170 -0.01 0.06 -14.94
N GLU A 171 -0.31 1.14 -15.64
CA GLU A 171 0.48 1.67 -16.76
C GLU A 171 1.85 2.17 -16.31
N ASP A 172 1.92 2.89 -15.18
CA ASP A 172 3.16 3.31 -14.54
C ASP A 172 3.98 2.09 -14.08
N ALA A 173 3.32 1.08 -13.51
CA ALA A 173 3.99 -0.16 -13.10
C ALA A 173 4.56 -0.92 -14.31
N ILE A 174 3.81 -1.01 -15.42
CA ILE A 174 4.28 -1.62 -16.66
C ILE A 174 5.51 -0.87 -17.19
N THR A 175 5.43 0.47 -17.23
CA THR A 175 6.53 1.33 -17.71
C THR A 175 7.79 1.12 -16.86
N TYR A 176 7.63 1.12 -15.53
CA TYR A 176 8.76 0.89 -14.61
C TYR A 176 9.37 -0.51 -14.75
N ILE A 177 8.55 -1.54 -14.95
CA ILE A 177 9.02 -2.91 -15.20
C ILE A 177 9.83 -2.97 -16.51
N GLN A 178 9.39 -2.28 -17.56
CA GLN A 178 10.12 -2.21 -18.83
C GLN A 178 11.48 -1.52 -18.66
N GLU A 179 11.55 -0.42 -17.92
CA GLU A 179 12.82 0.25 -17.61
C GLU A 179 13.77 -0.66 -16.82
N LEU A 180 13.26 -1.41 -15.85
CA LEU A 180 14.06 -2.37 -15.08
C LEU A 180 14.58 -3.50 -15.97
N GLN A 181 13.75 -4.03 -16.87
CA GLN A 181 14.16 -5.05 -17.83
C GLN A 181 15.30 -4.55 -18.74
N GLN A 182 15.17 -3.34 -19.27
CA GLN A 182 16.25 -2.73 -20.08
C GLN A 182 17.56 -2.60 -19.30
N LYS A 183 17.51 -2.20 -18.02
CA LYS A 183 18.71 -2.11 -17.18
C LYS A 183 19.33 -3.48 -16.92
N VAL A 184 18.53 -4.51 -16.70
CA VAL A 184 19.02 -5.88 -16.49
C VAL A 184 19.73 -6.39 -17.74
N ASP A 185 19.17 -6.17 -18.93
CA ASP A 185 19.78 -6.62 -20.19
C ASP A 185 21.08 -5.86 -20.48
N PHE A 186 21.09 -4.53 -20.26
CA PHE A 186 22.31 -3.73 -20.37
C PHE A 186 23.43 -4.20 -19.44
N LEU A 187 23.10 -4.57 -18.20
CA LEU A 187 24.07 -5.11 -17.24
C LEU A 187 24.54 -6.52 -17.62
N LYS A 188 23.68 -7.36 -18.20
CA LYS A 188 24.06 -8.68 -18.72
C LYS A 188 25.05 -8.55 -19.88
N ASP A 189 24.81 -7.64 -20.81
CA ASP A 189 25.70 -7.42 -21.95
C ASP A 189 27.09 -6.95 -21.48
N GLN A 190 27.14 -6.03 -20.51
CA GLN A 190 28.42 -5.62 -19.90
C GLN A 190 29.13 -6.77 -19.17
N LEU A 191 28.40 -7.63 -18.48
CA LEU A 191 28.97 -8.80 -17.83
C LEU A 191 29.55 -9.78 -18.86
N PHE A 192 28.84 -10.01 -19.96
CA PHE A 192 29.29 -10.87 -21.06
C PHE A 192 30.56 -10.31 -21.74
N GLU A 193 30.65 -9.00 -21.93
CA GLU A 193 31.86 -8.36 -22.46
C GLU A 193 33.05 -8.48 -21.49
N MET A 194 32.84 -8.33 -20.18
CA MET A 194 33.88 -8.58 -19.18
C MET A 194 34.34 -10.05 -19.17
N GLU A 195 33.41 -11.00 -19.28
CA GLU A 195 33.72 -12.44 -19.32
C GLU A 195 34.45 -12.84 -20.61
N ALA A 196 34.08 -12.27 -21.76
CA ALA A 196 34.78 -12.49 -23.02
C ALA A 196 36.21 -11.94 -23.00
N SER A 197 36.43 -10.78 -22.38
CA SER A 197 37.77 -10.19 -22.21
C SER A 197 38.67 -10.99 -21.26
N SER A 198 38.08 -11.76 -20.34
CA SER A 198 38.80 -12.66 -19.43
C SER A 198 39.23 -13.97 -20.09
N ALA A 199 38.63 -14.36 -21.22
CA ALA A 199 38.89 -15.66 -21.85
C ALA A 199 40.13 -15.68 -22.75
N GLU A 200 40.66 -14.53 -23.17
CA GLU A 200 41.80 -14.46 -24.11
C GLU A 200 43.20 -14.45 -23.48
N THR A 201 43.35 -14.58 -22.15
CA THR A 201 44.69 -14.72 -21.54
C THR A 201 44.85 -16.06 -20.82
N LEU A 202 44.98 -17.13 -21.59
CA LEU A 202 45.57 -18.38 -21.13
C LEU A 202 47.10 -18.28 -21.18
N GLN A 203 47.70 -17.81 -20.09
CA GLN A 203 49.04 -18.27 -19.67
C GLN A 203 49.11 -18.44 -18.14
N PRO A 204 49.77 -19.50 -17.65
CA PRO A 204 49.87 -19.77 -16.22
C PRO A 204 50.98 -18.89 -15.64
N ASN A 205 50.66 -17.83 -14.90
CA ASN A 205 51.70 -17.03 -14.23
C ASN A 205 51.25 -16.42 -12.88
N LYS A 206 51.93 -16.89 -11.82
CA LYS A 206 52.52 -16.12 -10.70
C LYS A 206 51.65 -15.29 -9.74
N GLU A 207 50.33 -15.40 -9.69
CA GLU A 207 49.54 -14.62 -8.71
C GLU A 207 49.32 -15.29 -7.34
N GLU A 208 49.51 -16.60 -7.20
CA GLU A 208 49.20 -17.31 -5.94
C GLU A 208 50.16 -16.98 -4.78
N THR A 209 51.37 -16.49 -5.04
CA THR A 209 52.33 -16.12 -3.98
C THR A 209 52.16 -14.71 -3.43
N HIS A 210 51.41 -13.82 -4.10
CA HIS A 210 51.30 -12.41 -3.70
C HIS A 210 50.20 -12.17 -2.64
N ALA A 211 49.11 -12.95 -2.67
CA ALA A 211 47.96 -12.75 -1.79
C ALA A 211 48.29 -13.01 -0.30
N ALA A 212 49.02 -14.07 0.02
CA ALA A 212 49.50 -14.35 1.38
C ALA A 212 50.43 -13.25 1.93
N GLU A 213 51.29 -12.69 1.07
CA GLU A 213 52.20 -11.61 1.44
C GLU A 213 51.46 -10.29 1.65
N GLU A 214 50.46 -9.99 0.82
CA GLU A 214 49.59 -8.82 0.99
C GLU A 214 48.73 -8.91 2.25
N MET A 215 48.11 -10.06 2.52
CA MET A 215 47.29 -10.27 3.72
C MET A 215 48.14 -10.12 5.00
N LYS A 216 49.37 -10.66 5.01
CA LYS A 216 50.34 -10.47 6.11
C LYS A 216 50.78 -9.01 6.26
N LYS A 217 50.98 -8.30 5.14
CA LYS A 217 51.37 -6.88 5.14
C LYS A 217 50.32 -5.97 5.81
N PHE A 218 49.03 -6.34 5.73
CA PHE A 218 47.94 -5.61 6.39
C PHE A 218 47.60 -6.14 7.79
N GLY A 219 48.30 -7.17 8.29
CA GLY A 219 48.09 -7.73 9.63
C GLY A 219 46.75 -8.46 9.81
N ILE A 220 46.08 -8.82 8.71
CA ILE A 220 44.77 -9.50 8.73
C ILE A 220 45.03 -11.00 8.80
N GLN A 221 44.43 -11.67 9.78
CA GLN A 221 44.50 -13.12 9.93
C GLN A 221 43.23 -13.79 9.41
N THR A 222 43.31 -15.09 9.13
CA THR A 222 42.13 -15.90 8.87
C THR A 222 41.25 -15.89 10.10
N GLU A 223 39.99 -15.50 9.94
CA GLU A 223 39.05 -15.37 11.05
C GLU A 223 37.67 -15.87 10.64
N VAL A 224 37.03 -16.62 11.54
CA VAL A 224 35.62 -17.00 11.42
C VAL A 224 34.87 -16.45 12.61
N ASN A 225 33.90 -15.60 12.35
CA ASN A 225 32.94 -15.16 13.35
C ASN A 225 31.56 -15.74 13.04
N VAL A 226 31.01 -16.45 14.03
CA VAL A 226 29.68 -17.04 13.96
C VAL A 226 28.82 -16.34 15.00
N THR A 227 27.70 -15.76 14.58
CA THR A 227 26.72 -15.14 15.48
C THR A 227 25.36 -15.81 15.31
N LYS A 228 24.67 -16.04 16.42
CA LYS A 228 23.31 -16.59 16.38
C LYS A 228 22.32 -15.46 16.09
N ILE A 229 21.47 -15.65 15.08
CA ILE A 229 20.41 -14.69 14.76
C ILE A 229 19.11 -15.10 15.47
N ASP A 230 18.50 -16.21 15.04
CA ASP A 230 17.21 -16.68 15.56
C ASP A 230 16.98 -18.16 15.24
N GLY A 231 16.35 -18.91 16.15
CA GLY A 231 16.12 -20.35 15.99
C GLY A 231 17.38 -21.17 15.71
N ASN A 232 17.42 -21.83 14.55
CA ASN A 232 18.54 -22.61 14.00
C ASN A 232 19.38 -21.84 12.96
N LYS A 233 19.18 -20.52 12.79
CA LYS A 233 19.94 -19.69 11.85
C LYS A 233 21.18 -19.09 12.49
N LEU A 234 22.33 -19.31 11.86
CA LEU A 234 23.60 -18.67 12.23
C LEU A 234 24.07 -17.74 11.11
N TRP A 235 24.68 -16.63 11.49
CA TRP A 235 25.40 -15.76 10.58
C TRP A 235 26.88 -16.06 10.68
N VAL A 236 27.49 -16.41 9.56
CA VAL A 236 28.92 -16.73 9.49
C VAL A 236 29.63 -15.69 8.65
N LYS A 237 30.63 -15.08 9.25
CA LYS A 237 31.55 -14.16 8.61
C LYS A 237 32.93 -14.79 8.60
N THR A 238 33.40 -15.12 7.42
CA THR A 238 34.69 -15.75 7.17
C THR A 238 35.62 -14.79 6.45
N VAL A 239 36.83 -14.64 6.96
CA VAL A 239 37.92 -13.89 6.33
C VAL A 239 39.02 -14.88 5.98
N LEU A 240 39.37 -14.97 4.70
CA LEU A 240 40.40 -15.89 4.21
C LEU A 240 41.25 -15.26 3.11
N GLU A 241 42.37 -15.91 2.78
CA GLU A 241 43.25 -15.48 1.70
C GLU A 241 42.56 -15.60 0.34
N LYS A 242 42.68 -14.57 -0.49
CA LYS A 242 42.13 -14.57 -1.84
C LYS A 242 42.91 -15.54 -2.73
N LYS A 243 42.42 -16.77 -2.83
CA LYS A 243 42.90 -17.79 -3.78
C LYS A 243 41.95 -17.95 -4.96
N ARG A 244 42.49 -18.26 -6.14
CA ARG A 244 41.69 -18.54 -7.35
C ARG A 244 40.79 -19.76 -7.09
N GLY A 245 39.48 -19.59 -7.25
CA GLY A 245 38.49 -20.64 -6.96
C GLY A 245 38.26 -20.93 -5.47
N GLY A 246 38.86 -20.15 -4.56
CA GLY A 246 38.69 -20.34 -3.11
C GLY A 246 37.23 -20.20 -2.65
N PHE A 247 36.47 -19.26 -3.25
CA PHE A 247 35.05 -19.12 -2.98
C PHE A 247 34.26 -20.36 -3.40
N THR A 248 34.49 -20.86 -4.62
CA THR A 248 33.80 -22.05 -5.13
C THR A 248 34.07 -23.27 -4.24
N LYS A 249 35.33 -23.50 -3.87
CA LYS A 249 35.71 -24.58 -2.95
C LYS A 249 35.05 -24.43 -1.57
N LEU A 250 34.97 -23.21 -1.05
CA LEU A 250 34.29 -22.93 0.21
C LEU A 250 32.80 -23.26 0.12
N MET A 251 32.13 -22.83 -0.94
CA MET A 251 30.70 -23.11 -1.15
C MET A 251 30.43 -24.61 -1.34
N GLU A 252 31.27 -25.30 -2.09
CA GLU A 252 31.19 -26.76 -2.27
C GLU A 252 31.39 -27.51 -0.95
N ALA A 253 32.40 -27.11 -0.16
CA ALA A 253 32.64 -27.70 1.15
C ALA A 253 31.45 -27.48 2.09
N MET A 254 30.97 -26.25 2.22
CA MET A 254 29.83 -25.94 3.09
C MET A 254 28.56 -26.71 2.69
N THR A 255 28.31 -26.84 1.39
CA THR A 255 27.19 -27.65 0.87
C THR A 255 27.41 -29.14 1.16
N GLY A 256 28.65 -29.63 1.02
CA GLY A 256 29.04 -31.01 1.34
C GLY A 256 28.89 -31.38 2.82
N PHE A 257 29.06 -30.41 3.72
CA PHE A 257 28.79 -30.54 5.16
C PHE A 257 27.30 -30.38 5.52
N GLY A 258 26.42 -30.14 4.53
CA GLY A 258 24.98 -30.06 4.72
C GLY A 258 24.48 -28.69 5.20
N PHE A 259 25.27 -27.63 5.04
CA PHE A 259 24.81 -26.26 5.27
C PHE A 259 24.06 -25.76 4.04
N GLU A 260 22.86 -25.24 4.26
CA GLU A 260 22.13 -24.43 3.30
C GLU A 260 22.47 -22.96 3.56
N LEU A 261 22.94 -22.25 2.53
CA LEU A 261 23.40 -20.87 2.63
C LEU A 261 22.38 -19.91 2.01
N THR A 262 21.98 -18.88 2.76
CA THR A 262 21.17 -17.75 2.28
C THR A 262 21.89 -16.44 2.54
N ASP A 263 21.51 -15.37 1.83
CA ASP A 263 22.01 -14.01 2.08
C ASP A 263 23.55 -13.88 2.01
N THR A 264 24.19 -14.65 1.11
CA THR A 264 25.65 -14.66 0.95
C THR A 264 26.15 -13.41 0.25
N SER A 265 27.06 -12.70 0.90
CA SER A 265 27.81 -11.56 0.36
C SER A 265 29.29 -11.88 0.35
N VAL A 266 29.98 -11.54 -0.74
CA VAL A 266 31.42 -11.72 -0.91
C VAL A 266 32.06 -10.39 -1.20
N THR A 267 33.14 -10.07 -0.49
CA THR A 267 33.94 -8.87 -0.73
C THR A 267 35.41 -9.26 -0.81
N THR A 268 36.09 -8.85 -1.87
CA THR A 268 37.53 -9.10 -2.05
C THR A 268 38.31 -7.79 -2.06
N SER A 269 39.37 -7.69 -1.26
CA SER A 269 40.24 -6.52 -1.22
C SER A 269 41.64 -6.91 -0.76
N ASN A 270 42.69 -6.38 -1.40
CA ASN A 270 44.10 -6.49 -0.96
C ASN A 270 44.53 -7.91 -0.53
N GLY A 271 44.28 -8.91 -1.39
CA GLY A 271 44.64 -10.31 -1.10
C GLY A 271 43.72 -11.02 -0.09
N VAL A 272 42.66 -10.37 0.40
CA VAL A 272 41.68 -10.92 1.35
C VAL A 272 40.33 -11.14 0.68
N MET A 273 39.68 -12.24 1.02
CA MET A 273 38.30 -12.55 0.68
C MET A 273 37.47 -12.67 1.95
N MET A 274 36.47 -11.82 2.08
CA MET A 274 35.49 -11.87 3.16
C MET A 274 34.19 -12.43 2.60
N VAL A 275 33.70 -13.51 3.21
CA VAL A 275 32.42 -14.14 2.89
C VAL A 275 31.52 -14.02 4.10
N SER A 276 30.35 -13.43 3.93
CA SER A 276 29.35 -13.29 4.98
C SER A 276 28.07 -13.97 4.52
N SER A 277 27.57 -14.95 5.26
CA SER A 277 26.41 -15.74 4.84
C SER A 277 25.55 -16.14 6.03
N CYS A 278 24.25 -16.24 5.81
CA CYS A 278 23.33 -16.88 6.73
C CYS A 278 23.31 -18.38 6.43
N ILE A 279 23.43 -19.22 7.45
CA ILE A 279 23.44 -20.67 7.28
C ILE A 279 22.34 -21.34 8.11
N THR A 280 21.79 -22.40 7.53
CA THR A 280 20.84 -23.32 8.16
C THR A 280 21.31 -24.76 7.94
N GLY A 281 21.36 -25.58 8.99
CA GLY A 281 21.73 -26.99 8.88
C GLY A 281 20.58 -27.87 8.39
N PHE A 282 20.93 -29.02 7.79
CA PHE A 282 19.97 -30.07 7.45
C PHE A 282 19.56 -30.88 8.70
N CYS A 283 18.25 -31.07 8.89
CA CYS A 283 17.65 -31.89 9.95
C CYS A 283 17.72 -31.31 11.38
N CYS A 284 16.88 -31.82 12.27
CA CYS A 284 16.48 -31.31 13.58
C CYS A 284 17.59 -31.07 14.64
N ASP A 285 18.87 -31.05 14.26
CA ASP A 285 19.97 -30.74 15.15
C ASP A 285 20.10 -29.23 15.33
N LYS A 286 20.31 -28.82 16.59
CA LYS A 286 20.59 -27.41 16.90
C LYS A 286 22.00 -27.10 16.44
N LEU A 287 22.15 -26.18 15.48
CA LEU A 287 23.46 -25.64 15.11
C LEU A 287 24.03 -24.86 16.31
N GLU A 288 25.06 -25.42 16.93
CA GLU A 288 25.81 -24.74 17.98
C GLU A 288 26.86 -23.81 17.36
N VAL A 289 26.98 -22.61 17.92
CA VAL A 289 27.86 -21.55 17.42
C VAL A 289 29.32 -22.02 17.41
N GLU A 290 29.78 -22.68 18.48
CA GLU A 290 31.17 -23.13 18.61
C GLU A 290 31.49 -24.29 17.65
N GLN A 291 30.63 -25.30 17.57
CA GLN A 291 30.83 -26.42 16.64
C GLN A 291 30.90 -25.94 15.18
N THR A 292 30.03 -24.98 14.83
CA THR A 292 30.01 -24.39 13.49
C THR A 292 31.26 -23.55 13.22
N ARG A 293 31.78 -22.85 14.24
CA ARG A 293 33.03 -22.09 14.15
C ARG A 293 34.22 -23.02 13.91
N GLU A 294 34.31 -24.13 14.64
CA GLU A 294 35.38 -25.13 14.47
C GLU A 294 35.36 -25.79 13.09
N LEU A 295 34.19 -26.22 12.62
CA LEU A 295 34.02 -26.81 11.28
C LEU A 295 34.41 -25.82 10.18
N MET A 296 34.00 -24.56 10.30
CA MET A 296 34.36 -23.54 9.33
C MET A 296 35.86 -23.25 9.32
N LEU A 297 36.53 -23.25 10.47
CA LEU A 297 37.99 -23.12 10.55
C LEU A 297 38.70 -24.30 9.88
N GLU A 298 38.19 -25.53 10.04
CA GLU A 298 38.73 -26.71 9.38
C GLU A 298 38.59 -26.63 7.85
N ILE A 299 37.41 -26.21 7.35
CA ILE A 299 37.15 -26.00 5.92
C ILE A 299 38.13 -24.97 5.33
N ILE A 300 38.32 -23.83 6.01
CA ILE A 300 39.20 -22.77 5.51
C ILE A 300 40.66 -23.22 5.49
N ASN A 301 41.09 -23.98 6.50
CA ASN A 301 42.45 -24.52 6.54
C ASN A 301 42.69 -25.59 5.45
N GLY A 302 41.63 -26.21 4.91
CA GLY A 302 41.69 -27.17 3.82
C GLY A 302 41.70 -26.56 2.41
N ILE A 303 41.50 -25.25 2.27
CA ILE A 303 41.39 -24.51 0.99
C ILE A 303 42.64 -23.67 0.72
#